data_AF-A0A950RAR2-F1
#
_entry.id   AF-A0A950RAR2-F1
#
_cell.length_a   1.000
_cell.length_b   1.000
_cell.length_c   1.000
_cell.angle_alpha   90.00
_cell.angle_beta   90.00
_cell.angle_gamma   90.00
#
_symmetry.space_group_name_H-M   'P 1'
#
loop_
_entity.id
_entity.type
_entity.pdbx_description
1 polymer ?
#
loop_
_entity_poly.entity_id
_entity_poly.type
_entity_poly.pdbx_seq_one_letter_code
_entity_poly.pdbx_strand_id
1 'polypeptide(L)' 'GIGGFQTKFGPDTFVVIEKWESPEALAAHARAPHMQAYGAKTKDMIAKRVIHVLSPAG' A
#
# COMPACT_ATOMS: atom_id res chain seq x y z
N GLY A 1 -14.88 13.53 6.91
CA GLY A 1 -13.68 13.93 7.66
C GLY A 1 -14.07 14.30 9.06
N ILE A 2 -13.18 14.10 10.03
CA ILE A 2 -13.35 14.39 11.46
C ILE A 2 -12.78 15.76 11.88
N GLY A 3 -12.27 16.57 10.94
CA GLY A 3 -11.86 17.96 11.19
C GLY A 3 -10.73 18.45 10.27
N GLY A 4 -10.31 19.71 10.45
CA GLY A 4 -9.26 20.37 9.64
C GLY A 4 -7.83 19.87 9.90
N PHE A 5 -7.63 18.98 10.87
CA PHE A 5 -6.34 18.34 11.15
C PHE A 5 -6.04 17.15 10.23
N GLN A 6 -7.00 16.75 9.38
CA GLN A 6 -6.79 15.66 8.43
C GLN A 6 -6.25 16.19 7.10
N THR A 7 -5.14 15.60 6.64
CA THR A 7 -4.61 15.83 5.29
C THR A 7 -5.26 14.84 4.31
N LYS A 8 -5.83 15.35 3.22
CA LYS A 8 -6.35 14.50 2.14
C LYS A 8 -5.19 13.91 1.33
N PHE A 9 -5.39 12.71 0.80
CA PHE A 9 -4.55 12.19 -0.27
C PHE A 9 -4.69 13.08 -1.52
N GLY A 10 -3.60 13.17 -2.30
CA GLY A 10 -3.58 13.94 -3.54
C GLY A 10 -4.48 13.32 -4.62
N PRO A 11 -4.83 14.09 -5.68
CA PRO A 11 -5.73 13.63 -6.74
C PRO A 11 -5.20 12.39 -7.49
N ASP A 12 -3.88 12.24 -7.63
CA ASP A 12 -3.23 11.11 -8.30
C ASP A 12 -2.70 10.07 -7.30
N THR A 13 -3.45 9.84 -6.22
CA THR A 13 -3.08 8.84 -5.20
C THR A 13 -4.04 7.66 -5.24
N PHE A 14 -3.48 6.48 -5.48
CA PHE A 14 -4.19 5.22 -5.29
C PHE A 14 -3.80 4.60 -3.95
N VAL A 15 -4.79 4.28 -3.11
CA VAL A 15 -4.58 3.72 -1.78
C VAL A 15 -5.10 2.29 -1.75
N VAL A 16 -4.23 1.36 -1.35
CA VAL A 16 -4.61 -0.02 -1.06
C VAL A 16 -4.55 -0.22 0.46
N ILE A 17 -5.63 -0.72 1.04
CA ILE A 17 -5.70 -1.09 2.45
C ILE A 17 -5.83 -2.61 2.52
N GLU A 18 -4.83 -3.24 3.11
CA GLU A 18 -4.72 -4.70 3.17
C GLU A 18 -4.68 -5.15 4.64
N LYS A 19 -5.29 -6.29 4.92
CA LYS A 19 -5.18 -6.96 6.22
C LYS A 19 -4.53 -8.31 5.98
N TRP A 20 -3.43 -8.53 6.69
CA TRP A 20 -2.65 -9.76 6.61
C TRP A 20 -2.74 -10.51 7.93
N GLU A 21 -2.76 -11.84 7.85
CA GLU A 21 -2.75 -12.71 9.02
C GLU A 21 -1.44 -12.55 9.81
N SER A 22 -0.31 -12.40 9.12
CA SER A 22 1.00 -12.21 9.72
C SER A 22 1.96 -11.40 8.82
N PRO A 23 3.07 -10.87 9.38
CA PRO A 23 4.14 -10.26 8.58
C PRO A 23 4.75 -11.20 7.54
N GLU A 24 4.83 -12.49 7.83
CA GLU A 24 5.35 -13.50 6.91
C GLU A 24 4.45 -13.68 5.70
N ALA A 25 3.12 -13.66 5.91
CA ALA A 25 2.14 -13.71 4.82
C ALA A 25 2.28 -12.50 3.88
N LEU A 26 2.44 -11.29 4.43
CA LEU A 26 2.72 -10.08 3.64
C LEU A 26 4.05 -10.21 2.89
N ALA A 27 5.11 -10.70 3.54
CA ALA A 27 6.41 -10.88 2.90
C ALA A 27 6.36 -11.91 1.76
N ALA A 28 5.58 -12.99 1.92
CA ALA A 28 5.36 -13.98 0.86
C ALA A 28 4.58 -13.36 -0.31
N HIS A 29 3.53 -12.59 -0.03
CA HIS A 29 2.77 -11.86 -1.05
C HIS A 29 3.65 -10.90 -1.86
N ALA A 30 4.50 -10.10 -1.19
CA ALA A 30 5.39 -9.14 -1.84
C ALA A 30 6.38 -9.80 -2.83
N ARG A 31 6.70 -11.10 -2.64
CA ARG A 31 7.57 -11.88 -3.54
C ARG A 31 6.81 -12.67 -4.60
N ALA A 32 5.49 -12.73 -4.54
CA ALA A 32 4.68 -13.57 -5.41
C ALA A 32 4.81 -13.17 -6.91
N PRO A 33 4.63 -14.11 -7.85
CA PRO A 33 4.78 -13.84 -9.29
C PRO A 33 3.92 -12.68 -9.81
N HIS A 34 2.71 -12.51 -9.27
CA HIS A 34 1.84 -11.41 -9.69
C HIS A 34 2.35 -10.04 -9.23
N MET A 35 3.01 -9.93 -8.06
CA MET A 35 3.59 -8.67 -7.59
C MET A 35 4.80 -8.28 -8.43
N GLN A 36 5.57 -9.25 -8.92
CA GLN A 36 6.64 -9.01 -9.88
C GLN A 36 6.08 -8.52 -11.23
N ALA A 37 5.03 -9.18 -11.74
CA ALA A 37 4.36 -8.77 -12.97
C ALA A 37 3.72 -7.38 -12.86
N TYR A 38 3.11 -7.06 -11.72
CA TYR A 38 2.58 -5.74 -11.41
C TYR A 38 3.70 -4.68 -11.41
N GLY A 39 4.80 -4.94 -10.69
CA GLY A 39 5.94 -4.02 -10.63
C GLY A 39 6.54 -3.73 -12.00
N ALA A 40 6.70 -4.77 -12.83
CA ALA A 40 7.19 -4.61 -14.20
C ALA A 40 6.28 -3.73 -15.08
N LYS A 41 4.95 -3.86 -14.93
CA LYS A 41 3.97 -3.11 -15.73
C LYS A 41 3.75 -1.67 -15.26
N THR A 42 3.97 -1.39 -13.98
CA THR A 42 3.52 -0.12 -13.36
C THR A 42 4.65 0.80 -12.91
N LYS A 43 5.91 0.33 -12.88
CA LYS A 43 7.05 1.12 -12.38
C LYS A 43 7.15 2.54 -12.96
N ASP A 44 6.87 2.71 -14.25
CA ASP A 44 7.02 3.99 -14.95
C ASP A 44 5.77 4.89 -14.78
N MET A 45 4.67 4.33 -14.24
CA MET A 45 3.44 5.07 -13.92
C MET A 45 3.43 5.59 -12.47
N ILE A 46 4.28 5.04 -11.60
CA ILE A 46 4.28 5.31 -10.16
C ILE A 46 5.37 6.34 -9.85
N ALA A 47 4.97 7.59 -9.64
CA ALA A 47 5.89 8.65 -9.24
C ALA A 47 6.50 8.43 -7.84
N LYS A 48 5.73 7.86 -6.90
CA LYS A 48 6.16 7.56 -5.52
C LYS A 48 5.34 6.41 -4.94
N ARG A 49 6.00 5.54 -4.18
CA ARG A 49 5.36 4.48 -3.38
C ARG A 49 5.72 4.63 -1.91
N VAL A 50 4.74 4.55 -1.03
CA VAL A 50 4.91 4.56 0.43
C VAL A 50 4.15 3.37 1.01
N ILE A 51 4.76 2.61 1.91
CA ILE A 51 4.15 1.45 2.58
C ILE A 51 4.12 1.75 4.08
N HIS A 52 2.94 1.73 4.67
CA HIS A 52 2.74 1.86 6.10
C HIS A 52 2.27 0.50 6.65
N VAL A 53 3.06 -0.10 7.54
CA VAL A 53 2.64 -1.29 8.29
C VAL A 53 1.99 -0.81 9.59
N LEU A 54 0.73 -1.15 9.79
CA LEU A 54 -0.10 -0.69 10.90
C LEU A 54 -0.55 -1.87 11.76
N SER A 55 -0.83 -1.60 13.03
CA SER A 55 -1.51 -2.53 13.93
C SER A 55 -2.86 -1.91 14.36
N PRO A 56 -3.88 -2.74 14.68
CA PRO A 56 -5.12 -2.22 15.24
C PRO A 56 -4.85 -1.37 16.48
N ALA A 57 -5.57 -0.27 16.63
CA ALA A 57 -5.67 0.38 17.93
C ALA A 57 -6.41 -0.59 18.87
N GLY A 58 -5.81 -0.88 20.03
CA GLY A 58 -6.41 -1.75 21.04
C GLY A 58 -7.68 -1.17 21.64
#